data_AF-A0A8J2TK57-F1
#
_entry.id   AF-A0A8J2TK57-F1
#
_cell.length_a   1.000
_cell.length_b   1.000
_cell.length_c   1.000
_cell.angle_alpha   90.00
_cell.angle_beta   90.00
_cell.angle_gamma   90.00
#
_symmetry.space_group_name_H-M   'P 1'
#
loop_
_entity.id
_entity.type
_entity.pdbx_description
1 polymer ?
#
loop_
_entity_poly.entity_id
_entity_poly.type
_entity_poly.pdbx_seq_one_letter_code
_entity_poly.pdbx_strand_id
1 'polypeptide(L)'
;MTYFTLDLDSIELSDEQFFQLCANNKDYRFERNAKGDLIIMPPTGGETGSKNAGLTAQLWIWTNEDGTGISFDSSTCFKLPNGANRSPDASWIPLEKWNTLTTEEKQKFSPICPDFVIELRSKTDSIKDLQKKMLEYIANGTRLGWLIDPLTKKVEIYRTGKEVEVLDCPMTLSGEDVLPNFTLNLSKIWS
;
A
#
# COMPACT_ATOMS: atom_id res chain seq x y z
N MET A 1 9.68 8.65 12.82
CA MET A 1 9.87 7.32 13.39
C MET A 1 10.57 6.61 12.28
N THR A 2 11.88 6.61 12.42
CA THR A 2 12.82 6.06 11.47
C THR A 2 12.50 4.57 11.40
N TYR A 3 12.05 4.08 10.25
CA TYR A 3 12.09 2.64 10.00
C TYR A 3 13.56 2.22 9.99
N PHE A 4 13.83 1.02 10.48
CA PHE A 4 15.19 0.47 10.43
C PHE A 4 15.27 -0.46 9.25
N THR A 5 16.31 -0.29 8.43
CA THR A 5 16.63 -1.24 7.37
C THR A 5 17.78 -2.11 7.85
N LEU A 6 17.58 -3.43 7.86
CA LEU A 6 18.64 -4.39 8.05
C LEU A 6 19.13 -4.83 6.67
N ASP A 7 20.36 -4.45 6.36
CA ASP A 7 21.08 -4.89 5.17
C ASP A 7 21.38 -6.38 5.28
N LEU A 8 20.95 -7.14 4.27
CA LEU A 8 21.12 -8.58 4.21
C LEU A 8 22.02 -9.03 3.04
N ASP A 9 22.93 -8.19 2.54
CA ASP A 9 23.81 -8.47 1.38
C ASP A 9 24.54 -9.84 1.39
N SER A 10 24.65 -10.50 2.54
CA SER A 10 25.26 -11.84 2.69
C SER A 10 24.28 -12.97 3.07
N ILE A 11 22.99 -12.67 3.23
CA ILE A 11 21.93 -13.58 3.69
C ILE A 11 20.68 -13.39 2.83
N GLU A 12 20.46 -14.27 1.85
CA GLU A 12 19.22 -14.26 1.07
C GLU A 12 18.12 -15.06 1.78
N LEU A 13 17.10 -14.36 2.27
CA LEU A 13 15.88 -15.02 2.78
C LEU A 13 15.00 -15.43 1.61
N SER A 14 14.69 -16.73 1.50
CA SER A 14 13.58 -17.20 0.66
C SER A 14 12.25 -16.60 1.11
N ASP A 15 11.23 -16.64 0.25
CA ASP A 15 9.89 -16.13 0.59
C ASP A 15 9.30 -16.83 1.83
N GLU A 16 9.53 -18.15 1.95
CA GLU A 16 9.05 -18.93 3.10
C GLU A 16 9.79 -18.52 4.37
N GLN A 17 11.11 -18.29 4.30
CA GLN A 17 11.86 -17.80 5.46
C GLN A 17 11.44 -16.39 5.87
N PHE A 18 11.20 -15.50 4.90
CA PHE A 18 10.68 -14.16 5.18
C PHE A 18 9.28 -14.22 5.80
N PHE A 19 8.39 -15.05 5.26
CA PHE A 19 7.06 -15.27 5.84
C PHE A 19 7.15 -15.81 7.28
N GLN A 20 8.00 -16.80 7.53
CA GLN A 20 8.19 -17.37 8.86
C GLN A 20 8.80 -16.36 9.84
N LEU A 21 9.74 -15.51 9.37
CA LEU A 21 10.28 -14.41 10.16
C LEU A 21 9.18 -13.48 10.63
N CYS A 22 8.29 -13.04 9.72
CA CYS A 22 7.15 -12.20 10.06
C CYS A 22 6.20 -12.92 11.04
N ALA A 23 5.87 -14.18 10.76
CA ALA A 23 4.96 -14.98 11.60
C ALA A 23 5.48 -15.21 13.03
N ASN A 24 6.81 -15.29 13.20
CA ASN A 24 7.46 -15.46 14.49
C ASN A 24 7.62 -14.14 15.27
N ASN A 25 7.53 -12.99 14.59
CA ASN A 25 7.78 -11.66 15.16
C ASN A 25 6.54 -10.76 15.04
N LYS A 26 5.41 -11.24 15.58
CA LYS A 26 4.07 -10.63 15.40
C LYS A 26 3.93 -9.19 15.92
N ASP A 27 4.83 -8.75 16.79
CA ASP A 27 4.84 -7.39 17.34
C ASP A 27 5.38 -6.35 16.36
N TYR A 28 6.02 -6.79 15.27
CA TYR A 28 6.63 -5.94 14.26
C TYR A 28 5.95 -6.12 12.91
N ARG A 29 5.88 -5.04 12.14
CA ARG A 29 5.53 -5.10 10.72
C ARG A 29 6.82 -5.08 9.91
N PHE A 30 6.91 -5.96 8.91
CA PHE A 30 8.07 -6.05 8.04
C PHE A 30 7.65 -5.85 6.59
N GLU A 31 8.46 -5.07 5.88
CA GLU A 31 8.53 -5.11 4.42
C GLU A 31 9.90 -5.66 4.01
N ARG A 32 10.02 -6.09 2.76
CA ARG A 32 11.29 -6.48 2.14
C ARG A 32 11.44 -5.73 0.82
N ASN A 33 12.55 -5.03 0.61
CA ASN A 33 12.74 -4.36 -0.68
C ASN A 33 13.17 -5.37 -1.77
N ALA A 34 13.26 -4.92 -3.02
CA ALA A 34 13.66 -5.76 -4.16
C ALA A 34 15.09 -6.32 -4.07
N LYS A 35 15.94 -5.79 -3.18
CA LYS A 35 17.29 -6.32 -2.92
C LYS A 35 17.30 -7.42 -1.87
N GLY A 36 16.21 -7.57 -1.11
CA GLY A 36 16.13 -8.50 0.00
C GLY A 36 16.29 -7.86 1.38
N ASP A 37 16.56 -6.55 1.48
CA ASP A 37 16.73 -5.88 2.78
C ASP A 37 15.41 -5.86 3.55
N LEU A 38 15.50 -6.08 4.86
CA LEU A 38 14.33 -6.03 5.75
C LEU A 38 14.09 -4.61 6.22
N ILE A 39 12.87 -4.13 6.05
CA ILE A 39 12.41 -2.83 6.52
C ILE A 39 11.44 -3.07 7.68
N ILE A 40 11.86 -2.70 8.89
CA ILE A 40 11.05 -2.84 10.09
C ILE A 40 10.21 -1.57 10.27
N MET A 41 8.90 -1.72 10.12
CA MET A 41 7.93 -0.64 10.24
C MET A 41 7.44 -0.57 11.69
N PRO A 42 7.59 0.58 12.35
CA PRO A 42 7.11 0.72 13.71
C PRO A 42 5.56 0.80 13.75
N PRO A 43 4.94 0.59 14.92
CA PRO A 43 3.50 0.76 15.07
C PRO A 43 3.04 2.18 14.69
N THR A 44 1.91 2.25 14.01
CA THR A 44 1.28 3.52 13.61
C THR A 44 0.70 4.25 14.82
N GLY A 45 0.98 5.55 14.93
CA GLY A 45 0.40 6.41 15.97
C GLY A 45 -1.11 6.63 15.78
N GLY A 46 -1.83 6.97 16.86
CA GLY A 46 -3.30 7.03 16.88
C GLY A 46 -3.94 7.97 15.85
N GLU A 47 -3.33 9.14 15.59
CA GLU A 47 -3.85 10.11 14.60
C GLU A 47 -3.80 9.53 13.17
N THR A 48 -2.63 9.04 12.75
CA THR A 48 -2.47 8.38 11.45
C THR A 48 -3.34 7.13 11.36
N GLY A 49 -3.42 6.33 12.43
CA GLY A 49 -4.26 5.13 12.47
C GLY A 49 -5.75 5.44 12.30
N SER A 50 -6.26 6.49 12.95
CA SER A 50 -7.65 6.92 12.79
C SER A 50 -7.95 7.43 11.38
N LYS A 51 -7.02 8.20 10.78
CA LYS A 51 -7.14 8.65 9.39
C LYS A 51 -7.14 7.47 8.43
N ASN A 52 -6.21 6.52 8.60
CA ASN A 52 -6.14 5.33 7.75
C ASN A 52 -7.38 4.44 7.86
N ALA A 53 -7.91 4.25 9.08
CA ALA A 53 -9.15 3.50 9.26
C ALA A 53 -10.32 4.10 8.45
N GLY A 54 -10.40 5.42 8.34
CA GLY A 54 -11.38 6.11 7.50
C GLY A 54 -11.15 5.90 6.00
N LEU A 55 -9.89 5.80 5.55
CA LEU A 55 -9.54 5.48 4.16
C LEU A 55 -9.96 4.05 3.81
N THR A 56 -9.54 3.08 4.62
CA THR A 56 -9.87 1.66 4.45
C THR A 56 -11.38 1.44 4.49
N ALA A 57 -12.11 2.08 5.41
CA ALA A 57 -13.56 1.92 5.52
C ALA A 57 -14.29 2.40 4.25
N GLN A 58 -13.92 3.56 3.69
CA GLN A 58 -14.53 4.08 2.47
C GLN A 58 -14.26 3.16 1.28
N LEU A 59 -13.02 2.69 1.13
CA LEU A 59 -12.66 1.76 0.05
C LEU A 59 -13.39 0.41 0.20
N TRP A 60 -13.48 -0.11 1.42
CA TRP A 60 -14.15 -1.38 1.71
C TRP A 60 -15.65 -1.33 1.45
N ILE A 61 -16.34 -0.27 1.87
CA ILE A 61 -17.76 -0.06 1.60
C ILE A 61 -18.01 -0.06 0.09
N TRP A 62 -17.28 0.79 -0.65
CA TRP A 62 -17.41 0.84 -2.11
C TRP A 62 -17.10 -0.51 -2.76
N THR A 63 -16.04 -1.21 -2.33
CA THR A 63 -15.65 -2.50 -2.89
C THR A 63 -16.76 -3.54 -2.76
N ASN A 64 -17.46 -3.56 -1.62
CA ASN A 64 -18.56 -4.50 -1.40
C ASN A 64 -19.81 -4.13 -2.20
N GLU A 65 -20.07 -2.84 -2.40
CA GLU A 65 -21.22 -2.36 -3.19
C GLU A 65 -20.99 -2.59 -4.69
N ASP A 66 -19.79 -2.32 -5.18
CA ASP A 66 -19.40 -2.48 -6.58
C ASP A 66 -19.18 -3.95 -6.96
N GLY A 67 -18.58 -4.73 -6.06
CA GLY A 67 -18.46 -6.19 -6.21
C GLY A 67 -17.46 -6.65 -7.28
N THR A 68 -16.65 -5.78 -7.87
CA THR A 68 -15.69 -6.15 -8.93
C THR A 68 -14.30 -6.54 -8.42
N GLY A 69 -14.04 -6.39 -7.13
CA GLY A 69 -12.73 -6.67 -6.54
C GLY A 69 -12.73 -6.95 -5.05
N ILE A 70 -11.53 -6.96 -4.46
CA ILE A 70 -11.29 -7.14 -3.03
C ILE A 70 -10.36 -6.02 -2.56
N SER A 71 -10.71 -5.44 -1.41
CA SER A 71 -9.89 -4.43 -0.74
C SER A 71 -9.17 -5.01 0.47
N PHE A 72 -8.04 -4.42 0.79
CA PHE A 72 -7.14 -4.87 1.85
C PHE A 72 -6.71 -3.70 2.73
N ASP A 73 -6.47 -4.00 3.99
CA ASP A 73 -6.02 -3.04 5.00
C ASP A 73 -4.49 -2.82 4.98
N SER A 74 -4.02 -1.91 5.84
CA SER A 74 -2.60 -1.57 5.99
C SER A 74 -1.66 -2.68 6.45
N SER A 75 -2.18 -3.84 6.86
CA SER A 75 -1.38 -4.95 7.38
C SER A 75 -1.13 -6.05 6.35
N THR A 76 -1.88 -6.01 5.24
CA THR A 76 -1.75 -7.01 4.18
C THR A 76 -0.42 -6.78 3.45
N CYS A 77 0.32 -7.87 3.22
CA CYS A 77 1.61 -7.82 2.52
C CYS A 77 1.51 -8.56 1.20
N PHE A 78 2.01 -7.91 0.14
CA PHE A 78 1.99 -8.40 -1.22
C PHE A 78 3.43 -8.59 -1.72
N LYS A 79 3.69 -9.71 -2.40
CA LYS A 79 4.93 -9.92 -3.13
C LYS A 79 4.78 -9.37 -4.55
N LEU A 80 5.52 -8.31 -4.85
CA LEU A 80 5.56 -7.64 -6.14
C LEU A 80 6.40 -8.44 -7.17
N PRO A 81 6.17 -8.26 -8.48
CA PRO A 81 6.95 -8.90 -9.54
C PRO A 81 8.47 -8.72 -9.45
N ASN A 82 8.96 -7.59 -8.93
CA ASN A 82 10.38 -7.34 -8.71
C ASN A 82 10.97 -8.04 -7.48
N GLY A 83 10.17 -8.86 -6.76
CA GLY A 83 10.58 -9.60 -5.56
C GLY A 83 10.40 -8.85 -4.24
N ALA A 84 10.06 -7.56 -4.26
CA ALA A 84 9.78 -6.80 -3.05
C ALA A 84 8.48 -7.27 -2.38
N ASN A 85 8.43 -7.17 -1.06
CA ASN A 85 7.24 -7.42 -0.24
C ASN A 85 6.79 -6.10 0.39
N ARG A 86 5.60 -5.63 0.02
CA ARG A 86 5.08 -4.31 0.41
C ARG A 86 3.70 -4.38 1.04
N SER A 87 3.45 -3.49 1.99
CA SER A 87 2.17 -3.31 2.65
C SER A 87 1.69 -1.86 2.48
N PRO A 88 0.84 -1.60 1.47
CA PRO A 88 0.23 -0.29 1.30
C PRO A 88 -0.80 -0.02 2.40
N ASP A 89 -1.07 1.25 2.72
CA ASP A 89 -2.01 1.65 3.78
C ASP A 89 -3.46 1.25 3.50
N ALA A 90 -3.82 1.24 2.21
CA ALA A 90 -5.02 0.58 1.68
C ALA A 90 -4.74 0.12 0.24
N SER A 91 -5.38 -0.95 -0.20
CA SER A 91 -5.23 -1.42 -1.58
C SER A 91 -6.45 -2.16 -2.08
N TRP A 92 -6.54 -2.31 -3.41
CA TRP A 92 -7.60 -3.05 -4.08
C TRP A 92 -7.09 -3.84 -5.28
N ILE A 93 -7.68 -5.02 -5.48
CA ILE A 93 -7.35 -5.97 -6.55
C ILE A 93 -8.64 -6.40 -7.26
N PRO A 94 -8.69 -6.44 -8.60
CA PRO A 94 -9.81 -6.99 -9.36
C PRO A 94 -10.06 -8.47 -9.02
N LEU A 95 -11.32 -8.89 -8.94
CA LEU A 95 -11.67 -10.28 -8.64
C LEU A 95 -11.09 -11.26 -9.65
N GLU A 96 -11.03 -10.88 -10.92
CA GLU A 96 -10.39 -11.69 -11.96
C GLU A 96 -8.94 -12.06 -11.61
N LYS A 97 -8.17 -11.09 -11.11
CA LYS A 97 -6.76 -11.25 -10.74
C LYS A 97 -6.61 -11.99 -9.42
N TRP A 98 -7.47 -11.69 -8.44
CA TRP A 98 -7.45 -12.40 -7.16
C TRP A 98 -7.80 -13.88 -7.32
N ASN A 99 -8.75 -14.20 -8.20
CA ASN A 99 -9.24 -15.56 -8.38
C ASN A 99 -8.26 -16.48 -9.12
N THR A 100 -7.23 -15.95 -9.77
CA THR A 100 -6.15 -16.79 -10.34
C THR A 100 -5.21 -17.36 -9.28
N LEU A 101 -5.20 -16.79 -8.06
CA LEU A 101 -4.34 -17.25 -6.97
C LEU A 101 -4.88 -18.54 -6.36
N THR A 102 -3.96 -19.44 -6.01
CA THR A 102 -4.24 -20.63 -5.20
C THR A 102 -4.66 -20.25 -3.78
N THR A 103 -5.29 -21.19 -3.08
CA THR A 103 -5.68 -20.97 -1.67
C THR A 103 -4.48 -20.65 -0.78
N GLU A 104 -3.33 -21.28 -1.01
CA GLU A 104 -2.12 -21.03 -0.22
C GLU A 104 -1.58 -19.61 -0.46
N GLU A 105 -1.52 -19.17 -1.73
CA GLU A 105 -1.09 -17.82 -2.08
C GLU A 105 -2.00 -16.73 -1.48
N LYS A 106 -3.31 -17.00 -1.37
CA LYS A 106 -4.27 -16.10 -0.71
C LYS A 106 -4.12 -16.03 0.81
N GLN A 107 -3.52 -17.03 1.44
CA GLN A 107 -3.34 -17.12 2.90
C GLN A 107 -1.95 -16.63 3.37
N LYS A 108 -0.99 -16.51 2.46
CA LYS A 108 0.36 -15.98 2.71
C LYS A 108 0.50 -14.56 2.15
N PHE A 109 1.73 -14.12 1.91
CA PHE A 109 1.99 -12.88 1.16
C PHE A 109 1.75 -13.11 -0.32
N SER A 110 0.56 -12.71 -0.79
CA SER A 110 0.11 -13.03 -2.14
C SER A 110 1.06 -12.47 -3.21
N PRO A 111 1.49 -13.27 -4.21
CA PRO A 111 2.39 -12.86 -5.28
C PRO A 111 1.65 -12.07 -6.36
N ILE A 112 1.09 -10.93 -5.97
CA ILE A 112 0.20 -10.11 -6.77
C ILE A 112 0.45 -8.65 -6.46
N CYS A 113 0.65 -7.81 -7.47
CA CYS A 113 0.70 -6.36 -7.30
C CYS A 113 -0.74 -5.81 -7.27
N PRO A 114 -1.15 -4.99 -6.29
CA PRO A 114 -2.46 -4.35 -6.33
C PRO A 114 -2.63 -3.39 -7.50
N ASP A 115 -3.81 -3.36 -8.10
CA ASP A 115 -4.15 -2.43 -9.19
C ASP A 115 -4.36 -1.01 -8.67
N PHE A 116 -4.78 -0.90 -7.40
CA PHE A 116 -4.92 0.36 -6.69
C PHE A 116 -4.25 0.32 -5.32
N VAL A 117 -3.51 1.38 -4.98
CA VAL A 117 -2.85 1.55 -3.68
C VAL A 117 -3.02 2.97 -3.13
N ILE A 118 -3.07 3.08 -1.80
CA ILE A 118 -2.95 4.33 -1.06
C ILE A 118 -1.77 4.22 -0.11
N GLU A 119 -0.96 5.29 -0.05
CA GLU A 119 0.02 5.54 1.00
C GLU A 119 -0.39 6.82 1.73
N LEU A 120 -0.52 6.75 3.05
CA LEU A 120 -0.86 7.87 3.93
C LEU A 120 0.38 8.28 4.72
N ARG A 121 0.98 9.40 4.34
CA ARG A 121 2.18 9.90 5.02
C ARG A 121 1.88 10.22 6.48
N SER A 122 2.66 9.63 7.38
CA SER A 122 2.72 10.02 8.78
C SER A 122 3.79 11.11 9.01
N LYS A 123 3.78 11.74 10.19
CA LYS A 123 4.78 12.75 10.65
C LYS A 123 6.24 12.30 10.57
N THR A 124 6.39 11.01 10.38
CA THR A 124 7.53 10.19 10.70
C THR A 124 8.18 9.65 9.44
N ASP A 125 7.44 9.68 8.34
CA ASP A 125 7.85 9.15 7.05
C ASP A 125 8.59 10.19 6.22
N SER A 126 9.57 9.69 5.49
CA SER A 126 10.26 10.41 4.45
C SER A 126 9.40 10.46 3.20
N ILE A 127 9.04 11.68 2.76
CA ILE A 127 8.27 11.87 1.52
C ILE A 127 9.00 11.25 0.33
N LYS A 128 10.34 11.36 0.28
CA LYS A 128 11.14 10.83 -0.83
C LYS A 128 11.07 9.31 -0.90
N ASP A 129 11.01 8.63 0.24
CA ASP A 129 10.96 7.17 0.27
C ASP A 129 9.55 6.67 -0.06
N LEU A 130 8.51 7.39 0.36
CA LEU A 130 7.14 7.13 -0.10
C LEU A 130 7.00 7.35 -1.61
N GLN A 131 7.54 8.44 -2.16
CA GLN A 131 7.54 8.68 -3.62
C GLN A 131 8.25 7.56 -4.39
N LYS A 132 9.40 7.09 -3.90
CA LYS A 132 10.08 5.91 -4.48
C LYS A 132 9.21 4.66 -4.40
N LYS A 133 8.51 4.44 -3.28
CA LYS A 133 7.59 3.32 -3.08
C LYS A 133 6.42 3.39 -4.06
N MET A 134 5.84 4.57 -4.27
CA MET A 134 4.79 4.79 -5.28
C MET A 134 5.27 4.47 -6.70
N LEU A 135 6.47 4.91 -7.08
CA LEU A 135 7.06 4.57 -8.37
C LEU A 135 7.35 3.07 -8.48
N GLU A 136 7.77 2.41 -7.40
CA GLU A 136 7.94 0.95 -7.36
C GLU A 136 6.60 0.23 -7.61
N TYR A 137 5.50 0.66 -6.97
CA TYR A 137 4.17 0.11 -7.24
C TYR A 137 3.77 0.25 -8.71
N ILE A 138 3.91 1.45 -9.30
CA ILE A 138 3.58 1.68 -10.72
C ILE A 138 4.44 0.81 -11.64
N ALA A 139 5.75 0.70 -11.38
CA ALA A 139 6.66 -0.14 -12.16
C ALA A 139 6.32 -1.65 -12.08
N ASN A 140 5.60 -2.06 -11.03
CA ASN A 140 5.20 -3.44 -10.76
C ASN A 140 3.75 -3.76 -11.18
N GLY A 141 3.05 -2.80 -11.80
CA GLY A 141 1.73 -3.02 -12.40
C GLY A 141 0.55 -2.39 -11.67
N THR A 142 0.77 -1.59 -10.63
CA THR A 142 -0.28 -0.73 -10.08
C THR A 142 -0.74 0.28 -11.13
N ARG A 143 -2.06 0.39 -11.32
CA ARG A 143 -2.69 1.26 -12.33
C ARG A 143 -2.94 2.67 -11.79
N LEU A 144 -3.36 2.77 -10.53
CA LEU A 144 -3.63 4.04 -9.85
C LEU A 144 -3.07 4.00 -8.42
N GLY A 145 -2.29 5.01 -8.06
CA GLY A 145 -1.74 5.16 -6.72
C GLY A 145 -1.97 6.56 -6.16
N TRP A 146 -2.37 6.66 -4.90
CA TRP A 146 -2.47 7.94 -4.19
C TRP A 146 -1.48 8.01 -3.03
N LEU A 147 -0.59 8.99 -3.08
CA LEU A 147 0.21 9.38 -1.92
C LEU A 147 -0.42 10.61 -1.29
N ILE A 148 -1.03 10.40 -0.12
CA ILE A 148 -1.75 11.43 0.62
C ILE A 148 -0.80 11.98 1.69
N ASP A 149 -0.53 13.28 1.65
CA ASP A 149 0.31 13.98 2.61
C ASP A 149 -0.52 14.97 3.44
N PRO A 150 -1.01 14.58 4.63
CA PRO A 150 -1.74 15.47 5.53
C PRO A 150 -0.89 16.62 6.08
N LEU A 151 0.44 16.49 6.09
CA LEU A 151 1.35 17.50 6.65
C LEU A 151 1.46 18.71 5.72
N THR A 152 1.51 18.45 4.41
CA THR A 152 1.56 19.49 3.38
C THR A 152 0.19 19.75 2.75
N LYS A 153 -0.82 18.95 3.11
CA LYS A 153 -2.17 18.94 2.52
C LYS A 153 -2.12 18.77 1.01
N LYS A 154 -1.37 17.78 0.56
CA LYS A 154 -1.24 17.46 -0.87
C LYS A 154 -1.62 16.02 -1.13
N VAL A 155 -2.06 15.76 -2.35
CA VAL A 155 -2.18 14.42 -2.90
C VAL A 155 -1.36 14.35 -4.16
N GLU A 156 -0.49 13.35 -4.25
CA GLU A 156 0.17 12.97 -5.48
C GLU A 156 -0.55 11.76 -6.09
N ILE A 157 -0.93 11.87 -7.36
CA ILE A 157 -1.64 10.84 -8.11
C ILE A 157 -0.70 10.23 -9.13
N TYR A 158 -0.49 8.93 -8.98
CA TYR A 158 0.39 8.11 -9.79
C TYR A 158 -0.44 7.24 -10.72
N ARG A 159 -0.09 7.23 -12.02
CA ARG A 159 -0.77 6.42 -13.05
C ARG A 159 0.26 5.83 -13.99
N THR A 160 0.00 4.64 -14.52
CA THR A 160 0.90 3.98 -15.47
C THR A 160 1.11 4.86 -16.71
N GLY A 161 2.38 5.14 -17.04
CA GLY A 161 2.76 5.88 -18.26
C GLY A 161 2.39 7.38 -18.27
N LYS A 162 2.00 7.95 -17.13
CA LYS A 162 1.71 9.39 -17.01
C LYS A 162 2.62 10.05 -15.98
N GLU A 163 2.80 11.36 -16.12
CA GLU A 163 3.46 12.17 -15.10
C GLU A 163 2.63 12.22 -13.82
N VAL A 164 3.31 12.41 -12.69
CA VAL A 164 2.67 12.54 -11.38
C VAL A 164 1.87 13.84 -11.33
N GLU A 165 0.57 13.72 -11.05
CA GLU A 165 -0.30 14.87 -10.84
C GLU A 165 -0.31 15.22 -9.35
N VAL A 166 -0.22 16.52 -9.02
CA VAL A 166 -0.24 16.99 -7.63
C VAL A 166 -1.43 17.90 -7.42
N LEU A 167 -2.27 17.56 -6.45
CA LEU A 167 -3.42 18.35 -6.04
C LEU A 167 -3.16 19.00 -4.68
N ASP A 168 -3.42 20.30 -4.58
CA ASP A 168 -3.34 21.04 -3.32
C ASP A 168 -4.70 20.98 -2.59
N CYS A 169 -4.70 20.35 -1.42
CA CYS A 169 -5.82 20.22 -0.49
C CYS A 169 -7.17 19.81 -1.13
N PRO A 170 -7.22 18.75 -1.97
CA PRO A 170 -8.47 18.33 -2.60
C PRO A 170 -9.47 17.80 -1.56
N MET A 171 -10.76 18.11 -1.72
CA MET A 171 -11.79 17.59 -0.82
C MET A 171 -12.18 16.15 -1.13
N THR A 172 -12.01 15.74 -2.39
CA THR A 172 -12.35 14.41 -2.90
C THR A 172 -11.36 13.95 -3.96
N LEU A 173 -11.21 12.64 -4.13
CA LEU A 173 -10.48 12.01 -5.24
C LEU A 173 -11.36 11.00 -5.97
N SER A 174 -11.34 11.02 -7.30
CA SER A 174 -12.05 10.02 -8.12
C SER A 174 -11.16 8.80 -8.36
N GLY A 175 -11.75 7.61 -8.23
CA GLY A 175 -11.12 6.33 -8.58
C GLY A 175 -10.92 6.07 -10.07
N GLU A 176 -11.35 7.00 -10.94
CA GLU A 176 -11.16 6.95 -12.39
C GLU A 176 -11.69 5.64 -13.02
N ASP A 177 -11.00 5.13 -14.04
CA ASP A 177 -11.30 3.86 -14.71
C ASP A 177 -10.81 2.63 -13.91
N VAL A 178 -10.06 2.84 -12.83
CA VAL A 178 -9.55 1.75 -11.98
C VAL A 178 -10.57 1.33 -10.93
N LEU A 179 -11.24 2.30 -10.31
CA LEU A 179 -12.32 2.10 -9.34
C LEU A 179 -13.56 2.90 -9.79
N PRO A 180 -14.37 2.38 -10.72
CA PRO A 180 -15.47 3.11 -11.31
C PRO A 180 -16.45 3.65 -10.25
N ASN A 181 -16.78 4.95 -10.35
CA ASN A 181 -17.66 5.67 -9.43
C ASN A 181 -17.17 5.78 -7.98
N PHE A 182 -15.98 5.26 -7.64
CA PHE A 182 -15.40 5.48 -6.34
C PHE A 182 -15.00 6.95 -6.18
N THR A 183 -15.39 7.55 -5.07
CA THR A 183 -14.93 8.88 -4.68
C THR A 183 -14.49 8.85 -3.22
N LEU A 184 -13.21 9.06 -2.98
CA LEU A 184 -12.66 9.14 -1.63
C LEU A 184 -12.87 10.54 -1.07
N ASN A 185 -13.49 10.65 0.11
CA ASN A 185 -13.62 11.91 0.84
C ASN A 185 -12.42 12.13 1.77
N LEU A 186 -11.76 13.28 1.62
CA LEU A 186 -10.54 13.63 2.36
C LEU A 186 -10.75 14.64 3.49
N SER A 187 -11.98 15.09 3.74
CA SER A 187 -12.29 16.09 4.76
C SER A 187 -11.72 15.76 6.15
N LYS A 188 -11.85 14.49 6.58
CA LYS A 188 -11.33 13.99 7.87
C LYS A 188 -9.81 13.74 7.87
N ILE A 189 -9.18 13.72 6.70
CA ILE A 189 -7.73 13.58 6.58
C ILE A 189 -7.05 14.93 6.87
N TRP A 190 -7.69 16.03 6.46
CA TRP A 190 -7.18 17.39 6.61
C TRP A 190 -7.39 18.00 7.99
N SER A 191 -8.31 17.44 8.77
CA SER A 191 -8.60 17.83 10.15
C SER A 191 -7.59 17.28 11.15
#